data_AF-A0A6C0KYW2-F1
#
_entry.id   AF-A0A6C0KYW2-F1
#
_cell.length_a   1.000
_cell.length_b   1.000
_cell.length_c   1.000
_cell.angle_alpha   90.00
_cell.angle_beta   90.00
_cell.angle_gamma   90.00
#
_symmetry.space_group_name_H-M   'P 1'
#
loop_
_entity.id
_entity.type
_entity.pdbx_description
1 polymer ?
#
loop_
_entity_poly.entity_id
_entity_poly.type
_entity_poly.pdbx_seq_one_letter_code
_entity_poly.pdbx_strand_id
1 'polypeptide(L)'
;MNKDKLKLLCETIEKMDQKDHVEILKIIKNSSLNIQITENSNGCFINMDTLDAETVDSIDKYVIFLKQNEKELHEQEMTKSILIDSLNDLHK
;
A
#
# COMPACT_ATOMS: atom_id res chain seq x y z
N MET A 1 -0.80 17.86 11.19
CA MET A 1 -1.25 16.70 10.37
C MET A 1 -2.76 16.80 10.18
N ASN A 2 -3.28 16.59 8.97
CA ASN A 2 -4.73 16.61 8.72
C ASN A 2 -5.33 15.27 9.20
N LYS A 3 -6.24 15.31 10.18
CA LYS A 3 -6.83 14.12 10.80
C LYS A 3 -7.68 13.30 9.83
N ASP A 4 -8.37 13.95 8.90
CA ASP A 4 -9.22 13.25 7.92
C ASP A 4 -8.35 12.46 6.93
N LYS A 5 -7.22 13.04 6.51
CA LYS A 5 -6.25 12.34 5.65
C LYS A 5 -5.64 11.13 6.36
N LEU A 6 -5.27 11.29 7.65
CA LEU A 6 -4.71 10.20 8.44
C LEU A 6 -5.71 9.06 8.60
N LYS A 7 -6.97 9.38 8.90
CA LYS A 7 -8.05 8.39 9.00
C LYS A 7 -8.22 7.60 7.71
N LEU A 8 -8.27 8.27 6.56
CA LEU A 8 -8.37 7.61 5.26
C LEU A 8 -7.16 6.69 4.97
N LEU A 9 -5.96 7.12 5.38
CA LEU A 9 -4.76 6.30 5.25
C LEU A 9 -4.88 5.03 6.10
N CYS A 10 -5.31 5.13 7.36
CA CYS A 10 -5.55 3.96 8.22
C CYS A 10 -6.57 2.99 7.60
N GLU A 11 -7.72 3.50 7.16
CA GLU A 11 -8.77 2.69 6.52
C GLU A 11 -8.29 2.02 5.22
N THR A 12 -7.34 2.64 4.52
CA THR A 12 -6.71 2.04 3.34
C THR A 12 -5.79 0.91 3.77
N ILE A 13 -4.91 1.15 4.74
CA ILE A 13 -3.93 0.18 5.24
C ILE A 13 -4.63 -1.08 5.77
N GLU A 14 -5.71 -0.95 6.53
CA GLU A 14 -6.46 -2.09 7.08
C GLU A 14 -6.97 -3.08 6.02
N LYS A 15 -7.16 -2.63 4.77
CA LYS A 15 -7.65 -3.45 3.66
C LYS A 15 -6.53 -4.06 2.81
N MET A 16 -5.29 -3.65 3.05
CA MET A 16 -4.12 -4.18 2.36
C MET A 16 -3.79 -5.59 2.85
N ASP A 17 -2.96 -6.29 2.10
CA ASP A 17 -2.55 -7.64 2.49
C ASP A 17 -1.40 -7.61 3.51
N GLN A 18 -1.09 -8.81 4.04
CA GLN A 18 -0.06 -8.96 5.05
C GLN A 18 1.33 -8.53 4.57
N LYS A 19 1.66 -8.70 3.28
CA LYS A 19 2.99 -8.31 2.77
C LYS A 19 3.15 -6.79 2.81
N ASP A 20 2.10 -6.06 2.47
CA ASP A 20 2.11 -4.61 2.48
C ASP A 20 2.12 -4.07 3.93
N HIS A 21 1.41 -4.72 4.86
CA HIS A 21 1.49 -4.41 6.29
C HIS A 21 2.92 -4.56 6.83
N VAL A 22 3.65 -5.58 6.40
CA VAL A 22 5.05 -5.81 6.80
C VAL A 22 5.96 -4.71 6.26
N GLU A 23 5.77 -4.23 5.03
CA GLU A 23 6.55 -3.11 4.51
C GLU A 23 6.24 -1.80 5.22
N ILE A 24 4.97 -1.53 5.51
CA ILE A 24 4.57 -0.37 6.31
C ILE A 24 5.21 -0.43 7.69
N LEU A 25 5.25 -1.60 8.32
CA LEU A 25 5.93 -1.79 9.61
C LEU A 25 7.43 -1.50 9.52
N LYS A 26 8.10 -1.85 8.41
CA LYS A 26 9.50 -1.51 8.19
C LYS A 26 9.71 -0.01 8.03
N ILE A 27 8.82 0.69 7.31
CA ILE A 27 8.86 2.16 7.20
C ILE A 27 8.77 2.78 8.60
N ILE A 28 7.83 2.29 9.43
CA ILE A 28 7.64 2.77 10.79
C ILE A 28 8.88 2.49 11.66
N LYS A 29 9.46 1.29 11.59
CA LYS A 29 10.68 0.93 12.36
C LYS A 29 11.93 1.69 11.94
N ASN A 30 11.99 2.13 10.68
CA ASN A 30 13.09 2.94 10.17
C ASN A 30 12.93 4.44 10.46
N SER A 31 11.80 4.85 11.05
CA SER A 31 11.59 6.23 11.46
C SER A 31 12.52 6.65 12.60
N SER A 32 12.72 7.95 12.75
CA SER A 32 13.54 8.53 13.81
C SER A 32 12.91 8.38 15.20
N LEU A 33 11.62 8.06 15.30
CA LEU A 33 10.95 7.82 16.57
C LEU A 33 11.02 6.36 17.00
N ASN A 34 11.39 6.15 18.26
CA ASN A 34 11.26 4.85 18.90
C ASN A 34 9.80 4.59 19.29
N ILE A 35 9.02 4.10 18.32
CA ILE A 35 7.59 3.85 18.49
C ILE A 35 7.38 2.51 19.19
N GLN A 36 6.56 2.54 20.24
CA GLN A 36 6.12 1.35 20.94
C GLN A 36 5.14 0.58 20.05
N ILE A 37 5.56 -0.61 19.59
CA ILE A 37 4.74 -1.50 18.77
C ILE A 37 4.26 -2.64 19.69
N THR A 38 2.95 -2.79 19.80
CA THR A 38 2.36 -3.92 20.53
C THR A 38 2.04 -5.02 19.53
N GLU A 39 2.60 -6.21 19.72
CA GLU A 39 2.38 -7.36 18.84
C GLU A 39 1.60 -8.46 19.57
N ASN A 40 0.69 -9.10 18.85
CA ASN A 40 0.06 -10.35 19.26
C ASN A 40 -0.03 -11.32 18.08
N SER A 41 -0.63 -12.50 18.28
CA SER A 41 -0.77 -13.52 17.24
C SER A 41 -1.58 -13.08 16.00
N ASN A 42 -2.27 -11.94 16.07
CA ASN A 42 -3.08 -11.38 14.98
C ASN A 42 -2.40 -10.18 14.30
N GLY A 43 -1.21 -9.75 14.76
CA GLY A 43 -0.44 -8.68 14.13
C GLY A 43 0.03 -7.59 15.10
N CYS A 44 0.35 -6.43 14.54
CA CYS A 44 0.87 -5.27 15.27
C CYS A 44 -0.22 -4.21 15.44
N PHE A 45 -0.38 -3.70 16.66
CA PHE A 45 -1.17 -2.52 16.96
C PHE A 45 -0.26 -1.29 17.06
N ILE A 46 -0.54 -0.28 16.24
CA ILE A 46 0.26 0.95 16.14
C ILE A 46 -0.67 2.14 16.22
N ASN A 47 -0.35 3.10 17.10
CA ASN A 47 -1.08 4.36 17.16
C ASN A 47 -0.50 5.35 16.14
N MET A 48 -1.22 5.58 15.04
CA MET A 48 -0.79 6.46 13.94
C MET A 48 -0.67 7.93 14.35
N ASP A 49 -1.35 8.37 15.41
CA ASP A 49 -1.20 9.74 15.96
C ASP A 49 0.16 9.96 16.63
N THR A 50 0.90 8.90 16.94
CA THR A 50 2.24 8.98 17.57
C THR A 50 3.37 9.07 16.56
N LEU A 51 3.07 8.90 15.26
CA LEU A 51 4.05 8.99 14.19
C LEU A 51 4.35 10.45 13.84
N ASP A 52 5.60 10.73 13.47
CA ASP A 52 5.93 12.02 12.90
C ASP A 52 5.37 12.16 11.47
N ALA A 53 5.31 13.41 10.99
CA ALA A 53 4.75 13.71 9.68
C ALA A 53 5.56 13.08 8.53
N GLU A 54 6.87 12.89 8.70
CA GLU A 54 7.76 12.31 7.69
C GLU A 54 7.50 10.81 7.50
N THR A 55 7.28 10.10 8.59
CA THR A 55 6.90 8.68 8.60
C THR A 55 5.55 8.50 7.95
N VAL A 56 4.56 9.33 8.32
CA VAL A 56 3.23 9.28 7.70
C VAL A 56 3.29 9.58 6.21
N ASP A 57 4.09 10.55 5.79
CA ASP A 57 4.29 10.86 4.37
C ASP A 57 4.97 9.71 3.61
N SER A 58 5.93 9.03 4.25
CA SER A 58 6.60 7.85 3.67
C SER A 58 5.64 6.67 3.48
N ILE A 59 4.75 6.45 4.45
CA ILE A 59 3.67 5.45 4.35
C ILE A 59 2.70 5.82 3.22
N ASP A 60 2.27 7.09 3.14
CA ASP A 60 1.36 7.59 2.09
C ASP A 60 1.96 7.40 0.70
N LYS A 61 3.25 7.72 0.52
CA LYS A 61 3.99 7.48 -0.72
C LYS A 61 4.02 6.01 -1.12
N TYR A 62 4.24 5.11 -0.15
CA TYR A 62 4.21 3.68 -0.41
C TYR A 62 2.82 3.20 -0.86
N VAL A 63 1.76 3.67 -0.20
CA VAL A 63 0.37 3.36 -0.58
C VAL A 63 0.04 3.88 -1.99
N ILE A 64 0.49 5.10 -2.33
CA ILE A 64 0.31 5.67 -3.68
C ILE A 64 1.06 4.83 -4.73
N PHE A 65 2.29 4.42 -4.44
CA PHE A 65 3.09 3.57 -5.32
C PHE A 65 2.37 2.26 -5.62
N LEU A 66 1.82 1.59 -4.60
CA LEU A 66 1.07 0.34 -4.81
C LEU A 66 -0.15 0.52 -5.70
N LYS A 67 -0.93 1.59 -5.49
CA LYS A 67 -2.09 1.90 -6.35
C LYS A 67 -1.68 2.16 -7.80
N GLN A 68 -0.55 2.83 -8.01
CA GLN A 68 -0.04 3.08 -9.35
C GLN A 68 0.42 1.79 -10.03
N ASN A 69 1.09 0.90 -9.29
CA ASN A 69 1.53 -0.40 -9.81
C ASN A 69 0.35 -1.29 -10.17
N GLU A 70 -0.70 -1.32 -9.35
CA GLU A 70 -1.91 -2.10 -9.63
C GLU A 70 -2.59 -1.62 -10.91
N LYS A 71 -2.69 -0.30 -11.09
CA LYS A 71 -3.22 0.31 -12.31
C LYS A 71 -2.38 -0.07 -13.54
N GLU A 72 -1.06 0.08 -13.45
CA GLU A 72 -0.16 -0.24 -14.56
C GLU A 72 -0.24 -1.72 -14.94
N LEU A 73 -0.24 -2.61 -13.95
CA LEU A 73 -0.40 -4.05 -14.18
C LEU A 73 -1.72 -4.34 -14.90
N HIS A 74 -2.82 -3.73 -14.48
CA HIS A 74 -4.12 -3.90 -15.12
C HIS A 74 -4.13 -3.42 -16.58
N GLU A 75 -3.51 -2.28 -16.87
CA GLU A 75 -3.36 -1.76 -18.24
C GLU A 75 -2.54 -2.71 -19.12
N GLN A 76 -1.47 -3.29 -18.58
CA GLN A 76 -0.64 -4.29 -19.27
C GLN A 76 -1.43 -5.58 -19.54
N GLU A 77 -2.20 -6.07 -18.58
CA GLU A 77 -3.05 -7.26 -18.73
C GLU A 77 -4.14 -7.05 -19.78
N MET A 78 -4.78 -5.88 -19.78
CA MET A 78 -5.78 -5.50 -20.79
C MET A 78 -5.15 -5.47 -22.19
N THR A 79 -3.99 -4.83 -22.33
CA THR A 79 -3.26 -4.76 -23.60
C THR A 79 -2.90 -6.15 -24.10
N LYS A 80 -2.43 -7.03 -23.22
CA LYS A 80 -2.12 -8.43 -23.55
C LYS A 80 -3.36 -9.18 -24.04
N SER A 81 -4.52 -9.00 -23.39
CA SER A 81 -5.78 -9.63 -23.81
C SER A 81 -6.17 -9.20 -25.22
N ILE A 82 -6.16 -7.89 -25.49
CA ILE A 82 -6.53 -7.32 -26.80
C ILE A 82 -5.64 -7.88 -27.92
N LEU A 83 -4.32 -8.00 -27.67
CA LEU A 83 -3.38 -8.56 -28.64
C LEU A 83 -3.65 -10.04 -28.92
N ILE A 84 -3.94 -10.83 -27.89
CA ILE A 84 -4.28 -12.26 -28.05
C ILE A 84 -5.57 -12.41 -28.87
N ASP A 85 -6.59 -11.62 -28.58
CA ASP A 85 -7.86 -11.65 -29.32
C ASP A 85 -7.65 -11.29 -30.80
N SER A 86 -6.86 -10.25 -31.06
CA SER A 86 -6.53 -9.82 -32.43
C SER A 86 -5.78 -10.90 -33.22
N LEU A 87 -4.85 -11.62 -32.57
CA LEU A 87 -4.13 -12.74 -33.19
C LEU A 87 -5.04 -13.94 -33.48
N ASN A 88 -5.96 -14.24 -32.58
CA ASN A 88 -6.91 -15.34 -32.78
C ASN A 88 -7.87 -15.06 -33.94
N ASP A 89 -8.29 -13.81 -34.12
CA ASP A 89 -9.16 -13.42 -35.23
C ASP A 89 -8.42 -13.39 -36.59
N LEU A 90 -7.09 -13.21 -36.60
CA LEU A 90 -6.25 -13.36 -37.80
C LEU A 90 -6.10 -14.81 -38.28
N HIS A 91 -6.27 -15.78 -37.37
CA HIS A 91 -6.14 -17.21 -37.66
C HIS A 91 -7.48 -17.93 -37.89
N LYS A 92 -8.60 -17.19 -37.88
CA LYS A 92 -9.93 -17.68 -38.30
C LYS A 92 -10.18 -17.36 -39.77
#